data_AF-A0A1V6A7G4-F1
#
_entry.id   AF-A0A1V6A7G4-F1
#
_cell.length_a   1.000
_cell.length_b   1.000
_cell.length_c   1.000
_cell.angle_alpha   90.00
_cell.angle_beta   90.00
_cell.angle_gamma   90.00
#
_symmetry.space_group_name_H-M   'P 1'
#
loop_
_entity.id
_entity.type
_entity.pdbx_description
1 polymer ?
#
loop_
_entity_poly.entity_id
_entity_poly.type
_entity_poly.pdbx_seq_one_letter_code
_entity_poly.pdbx_strand_id
1 'polypeptide(L)'
;MKRLLVILVLAVILCGGCKPKQAITLKIPGTSAQIAMRLIPDGYFTMGSPSTEVDRDPDEGAQHLVYITEPFYMGVYEVTQEQ
;
A
#
# COMPACT_ATOMS: atom_id res chain seq x y z
N MET A 1 13.74 -5.58 -41.87
CA MET A 1 14.17 -5.16 -40.51
C MET A 1 13.29 -4.08 -39.89
N LYS A 2 12.81 -3.06 -40.64
CA LYS A 2 11.98 -1.96 -40.10
C LYS A 2 10.60 -2.40 -39.56
N ARG A 3 9.94 -3.39 -40.17
CA ARG A 3 8.62 -3.91 -39.71
C ARG A 3 8.70 -4.68 -38.38
N LEU A 4 9.84 -5.31 -38.10
CA LEU A 4 10.06 -6.06 -36.86
C LEU A 4 10.26 -5.11 -35.67
N LEU A 5 10.98 -3.99 -35.88
CA LEU A 5 11.18 -2.95 -34.88
C LEU A 5 9.86 -2.24 -34.50
N VAL A 6 8.97 -2.00 -35.48
CA VAL A 6 7.68 -1.32 -35.25
C VAL A 6 6.73 -2.16 -34.39
N ILE A 7 6.70 -3.48 -34.58
CA ILE A 7 5.85 -4.38 -33.78
C ILE A 7 6.34 -4.46 -32.34
N LEU A 8 7.66 -4.48 -32.12
CA LEU A 8 8.27 -4.51 -30.79
C LEU A 8 8.02 -3.22 -30.01
N VAL A 9 8.06 -2.07 -30.69
CA VAL A 9 7.73 -0.76 -30.09
C VAL A 9 6.24 -0.65 -29.79
N LEU A 10 5.34 -1.10 -30.69
CA LEU A 10 3.89 -1.12 -30.43
C LEU A 10 3.52 -2.05 -29.26
N ALA A 11 4.16 -3.22 -29.13
CA ALA A 11 3.91 -4.16 -28.05
C ALA A 11 4.31 -3.59 -26.68
N VAL A 12 5.42 -2.84 -26.60
CA VAL A 12 5.85 -2.18 -25.35
C VAL A 12 4.91 -1.03 -24.97
N ILE A 13 4.38 -0.29 -25.95
CA ILE A 13 3.41 0.79 -25.72
C ILE A 13 2.06 0.24 -25.24
N LEU A 14 1.63 -0.93 -25.75
CA LEU A 14 0.39 -1.60 -25.38
C LEU A 14 0.48 -2.42 -24.07
N CYS A 15 1.68 -2.81 -23.63
CA CYS A 15 1.91 -3.55 -22.38
C CYS A 15 2.17 -2.65 -21.16
N GLY A 16 1.86 -1.35 -21.24
CA GLY A 16 1.84 -0.46 -20.08
C GLY A 16 0.73 -0.85 -19.10
N GLY A 17 0.98 -1.86 -18.27
CA GLY A 17 0.06 -2.32 -17.23
C GLY A 17 -0.36 -1.17 -16.33
N CYS A 18 -1.67 -1.06 -16.08
CA CYS A 18 -2.24 -0.05 -15.21
C CYS A 18 -1.80 -0.35 -13.77
N LYS A 19 -0.74 0.31 -13.28
CA LYS A 19 -0.32 0.19 -11.88
C LYS A 19 -1.44 0.69 -10.97
N PRO A 20 -1.73 0.00 -9.85
CA PRO A 20 -2.76 0.45 -8.93
C PRO A 20 -2.38 1.83 -8.38
N LYS A 21 -3.39 2.69 -8.21
CA LYS A 21 -3.17 4.10 -7.86
C LYS A 21 -2.64 4.18 -6.43
N GLN A 22 -1.37 4.55 -6.28
CA GLN A 22 -0.67 4.52 -5.00
C GLN A 22 -1.31 5.39 -3.90
N ALA A 23 -1.96 6.49 -4.28
CA ALA A 23 -2.64 7.40 -3.36
C ALA A 23 -4.04 7.76 -3.87
N ILE A 24 -5.03 7.72 -2.98
CA ILE A 24 -6.41 8.09 -3.28
C ILE A 24 -6.95 9.04 -2.19
N THR A 25 -7.96 9.83 -2.56
CA THR A 25 -8.73 10.63 -1.61
C THR A 25 -10.09 10.00 -1.46
N LEU A 26 -10.37 9.44 -0.28
CA LEU A 26 -11.68 8.93 0.07
C LEU A 26 -12.58 10.11 0.46
N LYS A 27 -13.68 10.30 -0.27
CA LYS A 27 -14.70 11.30 0.05
C LYS A 27 -15.84 10.62 0.80
N ILE A 28 -16.22 11.15 1.95
CA ILE A 28 -17.34 10.60 2.72
C ILE A 28 -18.66 11.16 2.15
N PRO A 29 -19.60 10.31 1.73
CA PRO A 29 -20.87 10.79 1.21
C PRO A 29 -21.64 11.60 2.24
N GLY A 30 -22.18 12.75 1.83
CA GLY A 30 -22.97 13.63 2.70
C GLY A 30 -22.16 14.58 3.57
N THR A 31 -20.82 14.59 3.48
CA THR A 31 -19.96 15.55 4.17
C THR A 31 -18.94 16.18 3.23
N SER A 32 -18.23 17.21 3.70
CA SER A 32 -17.05 17.78 3.02
C SER A 32 -15.76 17.03 3.37
N ALA A 33 -15.85 15.95 4.14
CA ALA A 33 -14.71 15.22 4.66
C ALA A 33 -13.94 14.49 3.57
N GLN A 34 -12.61 14.56 3.67
CA GLN A 34 -11.69 13.94 2.73
C GLN A 34 -10.56 13.27 3.52
N ILE A 35 -10.37 11.97 3.26
CA ILE A 35 -9.33 11.18 3.91
C ILE A 35 -8.28 10.81 2.85
N ALA A 36 -7.03 11.19 3.11
CA ALA A 36 -5.91 10.77 2.28
C ALA A 36 -5.57 9.31 2.61
N MET A 37 -5.58 8.46 1.58
CA MET A 37 -5.30 7.03 1.71
C MET A 37 -4.12 6.64 0.84
N ARG A 38 -3.32 5.67 1.29
CA ARG A 38 -2.20 5.10 0.56
C ARG A 38 -2.34 3.59 0.41
N LEU A 39 -2.01 3.08 -0.78
CA LEU A 39 -2.00 1.65 -1.05
C LEU A 39 -0.82 0.99 -0.33
N ILE A 40 -1.11 0.08 0.58
CA ILE A 40 -0.14 -0.84 1.16
C ILE A 40 -0.08 -2.06 0.23
N PRO A 41 1.08 -2.37 -0.37
CA PRO A 41 1.22 -3.54 -1.23
C PRO A 41 1.12 -4.84 -0.42
N ASP A 42 0.90 -5.94 -1.12
CA ASP A 42 1.12 -7.27 -0.56
C ASP A 42 2.61 -7.44 -0.20
N GLY A 43 2.88 -8.32 0.76
CA GLY A 43 4.25 -8.56 1.18
C GLY A 43 4.38 -9.10 2.59
N TYR A 44 5.62 -9.34 2.97
CA TYR A 44 5.99 -9.89 4.26
C TYR A 44 6.59 -8.80 5.15
N PHE A 45 6.28 -8.86 6.44
CA PHE A 45 6.99 -8.09 7.45
C PHE A 45 7.05 -8.86 8.76
N THR A 46 8.03 -8.51 9.60
CA THR A 46 8.14 -9.05 10.95
C THR A 46 7.32 -8.17 11.90
N MET A 47 6.31 -8.76 12.54
CA MET A 47 5.45 -8.09 13.53
C MET A 47 5.91 -8.44 14.95
N GLY A 48 5.86 -7.46 15.85
CA GLY A 48 6.24 -7.57 17.26
C GLY A 48 7.61 -6.95 17.59
N SER A 49 7.91 -6.79 18.88
CA SER A 49 9.19 -6.23 19.35
C SER A 49 10.22 -7.32 19.69
N PRO A 50 11.52 -7.08 19.40
CA PRO A 50 12.60 -7.96 19.85
C PRO A 50 12.61 -8.10 21.38
N SER A 51 13.01 -9.27 21.88
CA SER A 51 13.08 -9.52 23.33
C SER A 51 14.05 -8.62 24.09
N THR A 52 14.94 -7.93 23.37
CA THR A 52 15.97 -7.03 23.90
C THR A 52 15.60 -5.55 23.78
N GLU A 53 14.43 -5.22 23.24
CA GLU A 53 13.99 -3.83 23.09
C GLU A 53 13.67 -3.23 24.48
N VAL A 54 14.18 -2.02 24.72
CA VAL A 54 13.95 -1.29 25.97
C VAL A 54 12.50 -0.81 26.01
N ASP A 55 11.87 -0.89 27.18
CA ASP A 55 10.48 -0.47 27.41
C ASP A 55 9.41 -1.27 26.65
N ARG A 56 9.74 -2.45 26.10
CA ARG A 56 8.74 -3.32 25.47
C ARG A 56 7.73 -3.84 26.51
N ASP A 57 6.46 -3.87 26.15
CA ASP A 57 5.45 -4.54 26.95
C ASP A 57 5.49 -6.08 26.78
N PRO A 58 5.05 -6.86 27.79
CA PRO A 58 5.10 -8.32 27.74
C PRO A 58 4.32 -8.96 26.59
N ASP A 59 3.30 -8.28 26.05
CA ASP A 59 2.38 -8.77 25.02
C ASP A 59 2.79 -8.40 23.59
N GLU A 60 3.86 -7.63 23.40
CA GLU A 60 4.36 -7.25 22.07
C GLU A 60 5.15 -8.35 21.34
N GLY A 61 5.42 -9.48 22.00
CA GLY A 61 6.25 -10.57 21.47
C GLY A 61 5.57 -11.94 21.46
N ALA A 62 6.18 -12.96 20.88
CA ALA A 62 7.44 -12.93 20.13
C ALA A 62 7.25 -12.41 18.70
N GLN A 63 8.35 -11.92 18.11
CA GLN A 63 8.36 -11.53 16.72
C GLN A 63 7.96 -12.71 15.81
N HIS A 64 7.08 -12.46 14.85
CA HIS A 64 6.64 -13.45 13.88
C HIS A 64 6.43 -12.83 12.51
N LEU A 65 6.55 -13.66 11.46
CA LEU A 65 6.41 -13.23 10.08
C LEU A 65 4.93 -13.16 9.69
N VAL A 66 4.47 -12.00 9.23
CA VAL A 66 3.11 -11.78 8.74
C VAL A 66 3.16 -11.59 7.23
N TYR A 67 2.22 -12.22 6.52
CA TYR A 67 2.02 -12.05 5.08
C TYR A 67 0.71 -11.32 4.81
N ILE A 68 0.80 -10.14 4.20
CA ILE A 68 -0.35 -9.44 3.63
C ILE A 68 -0.59 -10.04 2.25
N THR A 69 -1.67 -10.82 2.10
CA THR A 69 -1.98 -11.56 0.87
C THR A 69 -2.53 -10.67 -0.24
N GLU A 70 -3.22 -9.59 0.12
CA GLU A 70 -3.84 -8.67 -0.83
C GLU A 70 -3.52 -7.22 -0.47
N PRO A 71 -3.19 -6.35 -1.46
CA PRO A 71 -3.00 -4.94 -1.22
C PRO A 71 -4.27 -4.27 -0.68
N PHE A 72 -4.12 -3.30 0.22
CA PHE A 72 -5.24 -2.53 0.79
C PHE A 72 -4.88 -1.07 1.00
N TYR A 73 -5.87 -0.20 1.15
CA TYR A 73 -5.64 1.22 1.43
C TYR A 73 -5.67 1.51 2.93
N MET A 74 -4.69 2.25 3.42
CA MET A 74 -4.61 2.73 4.81
C MET A 74 -4.62 4.26 4.84
N GLY A 75 -5.29 4.85 5.84
CA GLY A 75 -5.25 6.29 6.08
C GLY A 75 -3.82 6.76 6.33
N VAL A 76 -3.43 7.88 5.73
CA VAL A 76 -2.09 8.46 5.93
C VAL A 76 -1.95 9.09 7.33
N TYR A 77 -3.07 9.54 7.89
CA TYR A 77 -3.17 10.16 9.20
C TYR A 77 -4.33 9.52 9.97
N GLU A 78 -4.29 9.65 11.29
CA GLU A 78 -5.44 9.37 12.14
C GLU A 78 -6.61 10.28 11.78
N VAL A 79 -7.83 9.77 11.99
CA VAL A 79 -9.05 10.54 11.74
C VAL A 79 -9.23 11.55 12.88
N THR A 80 -9.48 12.80 12.53
CA THR A 80 -9.75 13.87 13.50
C THR A 80 -11.25 14.13 13.63
N GLN A 81 -11.64 14.79 14.71
CA GLN A 81 -13.05 15.14 14.96
C GLN A 81 -13.64 16.15 13.97
N GLU A 82 -12.79 16.91 13.26
CA GLU A 82 -13.23 17.89 12.25
C GLU A 82 -13.54 17.23 10.90
N GLN A 83 -12.96 16.06 10.63
CA GLN A 83 -13.24 15.25 9.44
C GLN A 83 -14.57 14.49 9.62
#